data_AF-A0AAX1VUH8-F1
#
_entry.id   AF-A0AAX1VUH8-F1
#
_cell.length_a   1.000
_cell.length_b   1.000
_cell.length_c   1.000
_cell.angle_alpha   90.00
_cell.angle_beta   90.00
_cell.angle_gamma   90.00
#
_symmetry.space_group_name_H-M   'P 1'
#
loop_
_entity.id
_entity.type
_entity.pdbx_description
1 polymer ?
#
loop_
_entity_poly.entity_id
_entity_poly.type
_entity_poly.pdbx_seq_one_letter_code
_entity_poly.pdbx_strand_id
1 'polypeptide(L)' 'MEKIDPVLLEAAIRVFGNEALAMHWLMTKAHALADKRPVDATVEDALDLLARLEHGLGA' A
#
# COMPACT_ATOMS: atom_id res chain seq x y z
N MET A 1 -1.20 11.17 15.15
CA MET A 1 -1.91 10.76 13.92
C MET A 1 -0.83 10.52 12.89
N GLU A 2 -0.46 9.25 12.65
CA GLU A 2 0.42 8.91 11.53
C GLU A 2 -0.24 9.49 10.28
N LYS A 3 0.41 10.49 9.67
CA LYS A 3 -0.11 11.12 8.45
C LYS A 3 0.22 10.17 7.31
N ILE A 4 -0.73 9.31 6.98
CA ILE A 4 -0.67 8.53 5.74
C ILE A 4 -0.64 9.53 4.60
N ASP A 5 0.30 9.33 3.67
CA ASP A 5 0.35 10.16 2.47
C ASP A 5 -0.95 9.97 1.66
N PRO A 6 -1.66 11.06 1.31
CA PRO A 6 -2.93 10.95 0.60
C PRO A 6 -2.79 10.26 -0.77
N VAL A 7 -1.64 10.41 -1.45
CA VAL A 7 -1.37 9.75 -2.74
C VAL A 7 -1.26 8.25 -2.53
N LEU A 8 -0.59 7.83 -1.46
CA LEU A 8 -0.45 6.42 -1.11
C LEU A 8 -1.81 5.78 -0.76
N LEU A 9 -2.64 6.48 0.01
CA LEU A 9 -3.99 6.03 0.34
C LEU A 9 -4.85 5.90 -0.91
N GLU A 10 -4.83 6.89 -1.81
CA GLU A 10 -5.60 6.86 -3.05
C GLU A 10 -5.15 5.72 -3.98
N ALA A 11 -3.84 5.47 -4.08
CA ALA A 11 -3.30 4.34 -4.84
C ALA A 11 -3.75 2.99 -4.25
N ALA A 12 -3.67 2.84 -2.92
CA ALA A 12 -4.14 1.63 -2.25
C ALA A 12 -5.65 1.42 -2.45
N ILE A 13 -6.47 2.49 -2.39
CA ILE A 13 -7.91 2.40 -2.68
C ILE A 13 -8.16 1.95 -4.11
N ARG A 14 -7.39 2.43 -5.10
CA ARG A 14 -7.51 2.00 -6.49
C ARG A 14 -7.22 0.51 -6.67
N VAL A 15 -6.17 0.01 -6.02
CA VAL A 15 -5.77 -1.41 -6.12
C VAL A 15 -6.75 -2.33 -5.38
N PHE A 16 -7.18 -1.96 -4.17
CA PHE A 16 -8.04 -2.82 -3.34
C PHE A 16 -9.54 -2.56 -3.52
N GLY A 17 -9.93 -1.48 -4.21
CA GLY A 17 -11.32 -1.09 -4.46
C GLY A 17 -12.09 -0.60 -3.22
N ASN A 18 -11.47 -0.54 -2.05
CA ASN A 18 -12.13 -0.19 -0.80
C ASN A 18 -11.15 0.48 0.18
N GLU A 19 -11.55 1.61 0.76
CA GLU A 19 -10.78 2.34 1.77
C GLU A 19 -10.46 1.51 3.02
N ALA A 20 -11.38 0.70 3.52
CA ALA A 20 -11.13 -0.15 4.68
C ALA A 20 -10.05 -1.21 4.39
N LEU A 21 -10.06 -1.79 3.19
CA LEU A 21 -9.03 -2.74 2.76
C LEU A 21 -7.68 -2.05 2.54
N ALA A 22 -7.68 -0.88 1.90
CA ALA A 22 -6.50 -0.05 1.73
C ALA A 22 -5.86 0.30 3.08
N MET A 23 -6.66 0.82 4.02
CA MET A 23 -6.21 1.16 5.37
C MET A 23 -5.68 -0.06 6.13
N HIS A 24 -6.35 -1.21 6.01
CA HIS A 24 -5.90 -2.46 6.61
C HIS A 24 -4.55 -2.90 6.05
N TRP A 25 -4.37 -2.85 4.74
CA TRP A 25 -3.11 -3.17 4.08
C TRP A 25 -1.99 -2.21 4.49
N LEU A 26 -2.28 -0.90 4.52
CA LEU A 26 -1.34 0.15 4.95
C LEU A 26 -0.82 -0.05 6.37
N MET A 27 -1.65 -0.60 7.26
CA MET A 27 -1.31 -0.88 8.66
C MET A 27 -0.74 -2.29 8.87
N THR A 28 -0.79 -3.16 7.86
CA THR A 28 -0.29 -4.53 7.92
C THR A 28 1.14 -4.58 7.43
N LYS A 29 2.00 -5.38 8.08
CA LYS A 29 3.38 -5.55 7.64
C LYS A 29 3.41 -6.22 6.27
N ALA A 30 4.17 -5.64 5.36
CA ALA A 30 4.39 -6.20 4.03
C ALA A 30 5.80 -6.81 3.97
N HIS A 31 5.87 -8.11 3.69
CA HIS A 31 7.14 -8.82 3.59
C HIS A 31 8.04 -8.23 2.48
N ALA A 32 7.42 -7.73 1.41
CA ALA A 32 8.08 -7.04 0.31
C ALA A 32 8.71 -5.68 0.70
N LEU A 33 8.32 -5.12 1.85
CA LEU A 33 8.89 -3.89 2.43
C LEU A 33 9.83 -4.20 3.59
N ALA A 34 10.50 -5.36 3.57
CA ALA A 34 11.35 -5.84 4.66
C ALA A 34 10.62 -5.89 6.02
N ASP A 35 9.39 -6.41 6.00
CA ASP A 35 8.50 -6.56 7.18
C ASP A 35 8.09 -5.25 7.85
N LYS A 36 8.20 -4.12 7.13
CA LYS A 36 7.66 -2.83 7.54
C LYS A 36 6.19 -2.70 7.13
N ARG A 37 5.45 -1.84 7.84
CA ARG A 37 4.13 -1.41 7.38
C ARG A 37 4.33 -0.45 6.21
N PRO A 38 3.47 -0.46 5.17
CA PRO A 38 3.53 0.51 4.09
C PRO A 38 3.52 1.97 4.56
N VAL A 39 2.88 2.28 5.70
CA VAL A 39 2.91 3.62 6.32
C VAL A 39 4.25 3.99 6.96
N ASP A 40 5.09 3.01 7.29
CA ASP A 40 6.44 3.23 7.84
C ASP A 40 7.52 3.22 6.73
N ALA A 41 7.15 2.80 5.53
CA ALA A 41 8.03 2.77 4.37
C ALA A 41 8.04 4.12 3.65
N THR A 42 8.92 4.26 2.65
CA THR A 42 8.85 5.42 1.76
C THR A 42 7.61 5.31 0.88
N VAL A 43 7.03 6.46 0.50
CA VAL A 43 5.89 6.50 -0.40
C VAL A 43 6.22 5.82 -1.74
N GLU A 44 7.44 5.99 -2.25
CA GLU A 44 7.92 5.34 -3.47
C GLU A 44 7.90 3.81 -3.37
N ASP A 45 8.50 3.23 -2.31
CA ASP A 45 8.53 1.77 -2.12
C ASP A 45 7.11 1.18 -2.01
N ALA A 46 6.22 1.89 -1.31
CA ALA A 46 4.85 1.45 -1.10
C ALA A 46 4.01 1.55 -2.39
N LEU A 47 4.23 2.59 -3.21
CA LEU A 47 3.61 2.72 -4.53
C LEU A 47 4.12 1.67 -5.53
N ASP A 48 5.43 1.40 -5.54
CA ASP A 48 6.01 0.34 -6.37
C ASP A 48 5.42 -1.03 -6.01
N LEU A 49 5.22 -1.30 -4.71
CA LEU A 49 4.54 -2.52 -4.27
C LEU A 49 3.07 -2.57 -4.73
N LEU A 50 2.35 -1.46 -4.66
CA LEU A 50 0.96 -1.38 -5.15
C LEU A 50 0.88 -1.62 -6.66
N ALA A 51 1.78 -1.03 -7.45
CA ALA A 51 1.86 -1.28 -8.90
C ALA A 51 2.14 -2.76 -9.19
N ARG A 52 3.03 -3.40 -8.41
CA ARG A 52 3.29 -4.85 -8.52
C ARG A 52 2.08 -5.70 -8.16
N LEU A 53 1.27 -5.29 -7.17
CA LEU A 53 0.03 -5.98 -6.81
C LEU A 53 -1.02 -5.83 -7.92
N GLU A 54 -1.17 -4.62 -8.49
CA GLU A 54 -2.05 -4.34 -9.62
C GLU A 54 -1.70 -5.17 -10.86
N HIS A 55 -0.40 -5.25 -11.19
CA HIS A 55 0.08 -6.04 -12.33
C HIS A 55 0.17 -7.55 -12.06
N GLY A 56 0.45 -7.97 -10.82
CA GLY A 56 0.62 -9.37 -10.42
C GLY A 56 -0.69 -10.14 -10.22
N LEU A 57 -1.82 -9.44 -10.09
CA LEU A 57 -3.17 -10.02 -10.12
C LEU A 57 -3.64 -10.38 -11.54
N GLY A 58 -2.84 -10.11 -12.58
CA GLY A 58 -3.17 -10.30 -13.99
C GLY A 58 -2.39 -11.39 -14.74
N ALA A 59 -1.77 -12.36 -14.04
CA ALA A 59 -1.08 -13.49 -14.68
C ALA A 59 -1.87 -14.80 -14.57
#